data_AF-A0AAP8NC80-F1
#
_entry.id   AF-A0AAP8NC80-F1
#
_cell.length_a   1.000
_cell.length_b   1.000
_cell.length_c   1.000
_cell.angle_alpha   90.00
_cell.angle_beta   90.00
_cell.angle_gamma   90.00
#
_symmetry.space_group_name_H-M   'P 1'
#
loop_
_entity.id
_entity.type
_entity.pdbx_description
1 polymer ?
#
loop_
_entity_poly.entity_id
_entity_poly.type
_entity_poly.pdbx_seq_one_letter_code
_entity_poly.pdbx_strand_id
1 'polypeptide(L)'
;MALFGLRVFDESGRLAMDTNSFTYQVLWQGVIDFSGAATIYTFNIPGFNPANCVFMIIPTRIQDVQSSETDGLGNSKSYPYVTPSAGQVVVRNKNPSASAITVASRIVAKAYAIRYAT
;
A
#
# COMPACT_ATOMS: atom_id res chain seq x y z
N MET A 1 6.94 25.33 20.42
CA MET A 1 6.07 24.41 19.68
C MET A 1 5.47 23.45 20.69
N ALA A 2 4.15 23.49 20.91
CA ALA A 2 3.51 22.57 21.84
C ALA A 2 3.32 21.21 21.16
N LEU A 3 3.85 20.14 21.75
CA LEU A 3 3.54 18.77 21.35
C LEU A 3 2.32 18.29 22.12
N PHE A 4 1.32 17.81 21.38
CA PHE A 4 0.12 17.19 21.92
C PHE A 4 0.22 15.68 21.65
N GLY A 5 -0.01 14.84 22.67
CA GLY A 5 0.10 13.40 22.56
C GLY A 5 -0.77 12.67 23.58
N LEU A 6 -1.12 11.42 23.26
CA LEU A 6 -1.89 10.52 24.13
C LEU A 6 -0.94 9.56 24.84
N ARG A 7 -1.16 9.33 26.14
CA ARG A 7 -0.55 8.24 26.89
C ARG A 7 -1.66 7.38 27.49
N VAL A 8 -1.53 6.07 27.35
CA VAL A 8 -2.42 5.07 27.95
C VAL A 8 -1.64 4.36 29.04
N PHE A 9 -2.27 4.22 30.20
CA PHE A 9 -1.74 3.47 31.33
C PHE A 9 -2.60 2.23 31.55
N ASP A 10 -1.99 1.13 31.96
CA ASP A 10 -2.72 -0.06 32.37
C ASP A 10 -3.31 0.09 33.78
N GLU A 11 -4.04 -0.92 34.24
CA GLU A 11 -4.68 -0.96 35.56
C GLU A 11 -3.66 -0.91 36.72
N SER A 12 -2.39 -1.22 36.45
CA SER A 12 -1.28 -1.16 37.41
C SER A 12 -0.57 0.20 37.40
N GLY A 13 -1.06 1.17 36.61
CA GLY A 13 -0.44 2.49 36.45
C GLY A 13 0.84 2.46 35.62
N ARG A 14 1.15 1.36 34.92
CA ARG A 14 2.30 1.27 34.02
C ARG A 14 1.92 1.86 32.67
N LEU A 15 2.89 2.46 31.99
CA LEU A 15 2.69 2.96 30.64
C LEU A 15 2.43 1.79 29.67
N ALA A 16 1.23 1.74 29.11
CA ALA A 16 0.80 0.72 28.16
C ALA A 16 1.02 1.18 26.71
N MET A 17 0.88 2.48 26.43
CA MET A 17 1.13 3.08 25.11
C MET A 17 1.47 4.56 25.25
N ASP A 18 2.48 5.03 24.52
CA ASP A 18 2.76 6.45 24.31
C ASP A 18 2.95 6.79 22.82
N THR A 19 3.25 8.06 22.54
CA THR A 19 3.58 8.56 21.20
C THR A 19 4.80 7.91 20.55
N ASN A 20 5.66 7.23 21.30
CA ASN A 20 6.79 6.45 20.75
C ASN A 20 6.41 4.98 20.51
N SER A 21 5.30 4.52 21.08
CA SER A 21 4.85 3.12 21.04
C SER A 21 4.09 2.77 19.77
N PHE A 22 3.55 3.76 19.05
CA PHE A 22 2.79 3.55 17.81
C PHE A 22 3.06 4.67 16.80
N THR A 23 4.25 4.69 16.21
CA THR A 23 4.58 5.64 15.14
C THR A 23 4.34 4.98 13.78
N TYR A 24 3.32 5.44 13.05
CA TYR A 24 3.24 5.24 11.61
C TYR A 24 4.14 6.28 10.92
N GLN A 25 5.16 5.84 10.21
CA GLN A 25 6.04 6.70 9.44
C GLN A 25 5.86 6.42 7.95
N VAL A 26 5.51 7.45 7.17
CA VAL A 26 5.54 7.36 5.69
C VAL A 26 6.99 7.39 5.23
N LEU A 27 7.45 6.28 4.66
CA LEU A 27 8.80 6.16 4.08
C LEU A 27 8.83 6.63 2.63
N TRP A 28 7.73 6.44 1.91
CA TRP A 28 7.62 6.78 0.50
C TRP A 28 6.15 7.01 0.11
N GLN A 29 5.94 7.88 -0.88
CA GLN A 29 4.66 8.06 -1.56
C GLN A 29 4.89 8.27 -3.06
N GLY A 30 3.95 7.80 -3.87
CA GLY A 30 4.01 7.99 -5.33
C GLY A 30 2.70 7.64 -6.02
N VAL A 31 2.67 7.80 -7.34
CA VAL A 31 1.53 7.45 -8.19
C VAL A 31 1.88 6.20 -9.00
N ILE A 32 0.91 5.29 -9.11
CA ILE A 32 0.95 4.11 -9.97
C ILE A 32 -0.12 4.34 -11.05
N ASP A 33 0.27 4.27 -12.31
CA ASP A 33 -0.64 4.48 -13.45
C ASP A 33 -0.55 3.30 -14.42
N PHE A 34 -1.51 2.38 -14.32
CA PHE A 34 -1.62 1.25 -15.24
C PHE A 34 -2.61 1.50 -16.40
N SER A 35 -3.14 2.72 -16.54
CA SER A 35 -4.04 3.08 -17.63
C SER A 35 -3.32 3.16 -18.99
N GLY A 36 -1.99 3.34 -18.97
CA GLY A 36 -1.12 3.35 -20.15
C GLY A 36 -0.43 2.01 -20.45
N ALA A 37 0.77 2.09 -21.04
CA ALA A 37 1.57 0.94 -21.46
C ALA A 37 2.39 0.29 -20.33
N ALA A 38 2.46 0.93 -19.16
CA ALA A 38 3.21 0.39 -18.03
C ALA A 38 2.61 -0.95 -17.57
N THR A 39 3.49 -1.92 -17.32
CA THR A 39 3.10 -3.26 -16.83
C THR A 39 3.73 -3.58 -15.49
N ILE A 40 4.82 -2.89 -15.15
CA ILE A 40 5.58 -3.08 -13.92
C ILE A 40 6.15 -1.75 -13.44
N TYR A 41 6.12 -1.55 -12.13
CA TYR A 41 6.85 -0.51 -11.42
C TYR A 41 7.77 -1.14 -10.40
N THR A 42 9.00 -0.65 -10.31
CA THR A 42 9.97 -1.07 -9.30
C THR A 42 10.36 0.16 -8.50
N PHE A 43 9.99 0.17 -7.22
CA PHE A 43 10.28 1.26 -6.30
C PHE A 43 11.42 0.84 -5.38
N ASN A 44 12.53 1.58 -5.41
CA ASN A 44 13.60 1.44 -4.43
C ASN A 44 13.27 2.35 -3.25
N ILE A 45 12.94 1.76 -2.10
CA ILE A 45 12.44 2.45 -0.91
C ILE A 45 13.40 2.16 0.25
N PRO A 46 14.41 3.02 0.49
CA PRO A 46 15.35 2.83 1.58
C PRO A 46 14.64 2.68 2.92
N GLY A 47 15.03 1.65 3.68
CA GLY A 47 14.44 1.36 4.99
C GLY A 47 13.08 0.66 4.97
N PHE A 48 12.53 0.32 3.80
CA PHE A 48 11.36 -0.56 3.73
C PHE A 48 11.76 -2.00 4.07
N ASN A 49 11.05 -2.62 5.01
CA ASN A 49 11.21 -4.03 5.36
C ASN A 49 9.82 -4.65 5.56
N PRO A 50 9.45 -5.70 4.80
CA PRO A 50 8.13 -6.33 4.93
C PRO A 50 7.77 -6.82 6.34
N ALA A 51 8.76 -7.00 7.23
CA ALA A 51 8.53 -7.39 8.62
C ALA A 51 7.87 -6.29 9.48
N ASN A 52 8.08 -5.00 9.14
CA ASN A 52 7.59 -3.86 9.91
C ASN A 52 7.09 -2.70 9.03
N CYS A 53 6.86 -2.95 7.74
CA CYS A 53 6.37 -1.98 6.78
C CYS A 53 5.24 -2.58 5.96
N VAL A 54 4.25 -1.75 5.64
CA VAL A 54 3.18 -2.06 4.69
C VAL A 54 3.31 -1.21 3.44
N PHE A 55 2.94 -1.78 2.29
CA PHE A 55 2.78 -1.03 1.04
C PHE A 55 1.30 -0.94 0.72
N MET A 56 0.74 0.26 0.77
CA MET A 56 -0.68 0.52 0.57
C MET A 56 -0.91 1.15 -0.80
N ILE A 57 -1.97 0.71 -1.49
CA ILE A 57 -2.41 1.27 -2.77
C ILE A 57 -3.84 1.78 -2.57
N ILE A 58 -4.06 3.06 -2.85
CA ILE A 58 -5.35 3.73 -2.71
C ILE A 58 -5.78 4.25 -4.08
N PRO A 59 -6.90 3.77 -4.64
CA PRO A 59 -7.43 4.30 -5.89
C PRO A 59 -7.73 5.78 -5.73
N THR A 60 -7.43 6.58 -6.76
CA THR A 60 -7.68 8.03 -6.73
C THR A 60 -8.87 8.43 -7.60
N ARG A 61 -9.39 7.49 -8.39
CA ARG A 61 -10.45 7.72 -9.37
C ARG A 61 -11.60 6.76 -9.14
N ILE A 62 -12.83 7.26 -9.22
CA ILE A 62 -14.02 6.46 -8.94
C ILE A 62 -14.25 5.36 -9.99
N GLN A 63 -13.88 5.60 -11.24
CA GLN A 63 -14.01 4.59 -12.31
C GLN A 63 -13.09 3.38 -12.12
N ASP A 64 -12.04 3.52 -11.32
CA ASP A 64 -11.08 2.46 -11.02
C ASP A 64 -11.51 1.60 -9.82
N VAL A 65 -12.65 1.93 -9.20
CA VAL A 65 -13.27 1.16 -8.12
C VAL A 65 -14.38 0.29 -8.71
N GLN A 66 -14.36 -0.99 -8.37
CA GLN A 66 -15.40 -1.93 -8.77
C GLN A 66 -16.74 -1.53 -8.11
N SER A 67 -17.78 -1.33 -8.93
CA SER A 67 -19.09 -0.86 -8.45
C SER A 67 -20.00 -1.98 -7.95
N SER A 68 -19.77 -3.21 -8.39
CA SER A 68 -20.51 -4.41 -7.98
C SER A 68 -19.70 -5.67 -8.25
N GLU A 69 -20.04 -6.77 -7.58
CA GLU A 69 -19.45 -8.10 -7.82
C GLU A 69 -19.67 -8.62 -9.25
N THR A 70 -20.69 -8.11 -9.95
CA THR A 70 -21.04 -8.49 -11.33
C THR A 70 -20.45 -7.58 -12.41
N ASP A 71 -19.56 -6.66 -12.04
CA ASP A 71 -18.91 -5.75 -12.98
C ASP A 71 -18.01 -6.53 -13.96
N GLY A 72 -18.37 -6.51 -15.25
CA GLY A 72 -17.60 -7.16 -16.31
C GLY A 72 -16.17 -6.61 -16.48
N LEU A 73 -15.88 -5.43 -15.92
CA LEU A 73 -14.55 -4.83 -15.87
C LEU A 73 -13.81 -5.10 -14.54
N GLY A 74 -14.34 -5.94 -13.65
CA GLY A 74 -13.78 -6.21 -12.32
C GLY A 74 -12.29 -6.54 -12.33
N ASN A 75 -11.83 -7.36 -13.29
CA ASN A 75 -10.40 -7.67 -13.45
C ASN A 75 -9.54 -6.43 -13.77
N SER A 76 -10.01 -5.54 -14.65
CA SER A 76 -9.29 -4.31 -14.97
C SER A 76 -9.30 -3.27 -13.85
N LYS A 77 -10.27 -3.34 -12.95
CA LYS A 77 -10.39 -2.48 -11.75
C LYS A 77 -9.79 -3.11 -10.50
N SER A 78 -9.32 -4.36 -10.59
CA SER A 78 -8.71 -5.08 -9.48
C SER A 78 -7.37 -4.47 -9.08
N TYR A 79 -7.00 -4.61 -7.81
CA TYR A 79 -5.72 -4.14 -7.32
C TYR A 79 -4.55 -4.90 -7.97
N PRO A 80 -3.45 -4.20 -8.28
CA PRO A 80 -2.29 -4.79 -8.92
C PRO A 80 -1.56 -5.75 -7.96
N TYR A 81 -0.77 -6.64 -8.54
CA TYR A 81 0.04 -7.61 -7.80
C TYR A 81 1.28 -6.93 -7.21
N VAL A 82 1.45 -7.01 -5.90
CA VAL A 82 2.57 -6.37 -5.18
C VAL A 82 3.52 -7.44 -4.66
N THR A 83 4.82 -7.27 -4.90
CA THR A 83 5.90 -8.09 -4.35
C THR A 83 6.82 -7.20 -3.51
N PRO A 84 6.65 -7.16 -2.19
CA PRO A 84 7.52 -6.41 -1.30
C PRO A 84 8.81 -7.21 -1.00
N SER A 85 9.94 -6.51 -0.90
CA SER A 85 11.23 -7.06 -0.46
C SER A 85 11.99 -6.00 0.35
N ALA A 86 13.07 -6.38 1.05
CA ALA A 86 13.85 -5.39 1.81
C ALA A 86 14.43 -4.32 0.87
N GLY A 87 14.12 -3.05 1.13
CA GLY A 87 14.56 -1.91 0.33
C GLY A 87 13.85 -1.72 -1.01
N GLN A 88 12.91 -2.59 -1.40
CA GLN A 88 12.26 -2.52 -2.71
C GLN A 88 10.81 -3.02 -2.68
N VAL A 89 9.97 -2.41 -3.51
CA VAL A 89 8.63 -2.93 -3.81
C VAL A 89 8.45 -3.00 -5.32
N VAL A 90 8.04 -4.16 -5.82
CA VAL A 90 7.69 -4.36 -7.23
C VAL A 90 6.19 -4.47 -7.36
N VAL A 91 5.57 -3.66 -8.21
CA VAL A 91 4.13 -3.69 -8.49
C VAL A 91 3.91 -4.06 -9.95
N ARG A 92 3.09 -5.07 -10.21
CA ARG A 92 2.73 -5.53 -11.56
C ARG A 92 1.24 -5.36 -11.77
N ASN A 93 0.84 -4.97 -12.97
CA ASN A 93 -0.59 -4.82 -13.31
C ASN A 93 -1.35 -6.15 -13.33
N LYS A 94 -0.65 -7.29 -13.22
CA LYS A 94 -1.20 -8.63 -13.23
C LYS A 94 -0.29 -9.58 -12.45
N ASN A 95 -0.88 -10.61 -11.86
CA ASN A 95 -0.14 -11.70 -11.23
C ASN A 95 0.78 -12.41 -12.25
N PRO A 96 2.08 -12.62 -11.96
CA PRO A 96 3.01 -13.35 -12.84
C PRO A 96 2.50 -14.71 -13.31
N SER A 97 1.69 -15.40 -12.50
CA SER A 97 1.15 -16.73 -12.80
C SER A 97 -0.14 -16.69 -13.64
N ALA A 98 -0.70 -15.51 -13.93
CA ALA A 98 -1.95 -15.41 -14.68
C ALA A 98 -1.74 -15.63 -16.19
N SER A 99 -2.72 -16.28 -16.84
CA SER A 99 -2.64 -16.66 -18.25
C SER A 99 -2.55 -15.45 -19.18
N ALA A 100 -2.02 -15.62 -20.38
CA ALA A 100 -1.84 -14.53 -21.35
C ALA A 100 -3.14 -13.77 -21.68
N ILE A 101 -4.29 -14.45 -21.60
CA ILE A 101 -5.62 -13.88 -21.87
C ILE A 101 -6.23 -13.14 -20.68
N THR A 102 -5.65 -13.24 -19.47
CA THR A 102 -6.16 -12.52 -18.30
C THR A 102 -6.01 -11.01 -18.50
N VAL A 103 -7.14 -10.30 -18.41
CA VAL A 103 -7.19 -8.83 -18.41
C VAL A 103 -6.39 -8.30 -17.23
N ALA A 104 -5.43 -7.42 -17.51
CA ALA A 104 -4.62 -6.78 -16.47
C ALA A 104 -5.35 -5.59 -15.84
N SER A 105 -4.96 -5.25 -14.61
CA SER A 105 -5.36 -4.03 -13.93
C SER A 105 -4.97 -2.79 -14.75
N ARG A 106 -5.85 -1.80 -14.77
CA ARG A 106 -5.70 -0.52 -15.49
C ARG A 106 -5.86 0.69 -14.58
N ILE A 107 -5.86 0.47 -13.27
CA ILE A 107 -6.16 1.50 -12.29
C ILE A 107 -5.09 2.59 -12.25
N VAL A 108 -5.51 3.78 -11.83
CA VAL A 108 -4.61 4.85 -11.38
C VAL A 108 -4.80 5.06 -9.89
N ALA A 109 -3.70 4.94 -9.15
CA ALA A 109 -3.71 4.91 -7.70
C ALA A 109 -2.55 5.68 -7.09
N LYS A 110 -2.73 6.12 -5.85
CA LYS A 110 -1.64 6.64 -5.01
C LYS A 110 -1.15 5.50 -4.12
N ALA A 111 0.16 5.35 -4.03
CA ALA A 111 0.79 4.32 -3.24
C ALA A 111 1.64 4.91 -2.13
N TYR A 112 1.72 4.20 -1.01
CA TYR A 112 2.42 4.61 0.20
C TYR A 112 3.19 3.43 0.77
N ALA A 113 4.43 3.65 1.19
CA ALA A 113 5.16 2.74 2.05
C ALA A 113 5.14 3.31 3.47
N ILE A 114 4.59 2.55 4.42
CA ILE A 114 4.40 2.98 5.79
C ILE A 114 5.12 2.00 6.69
N ARG A 115 6.04 2.49 7.52
CA ARG A 115 6.62 1.72 8.62
C ARG A 115 5.71 1.84 9.84
N TYR A 116 5.49 0.74 10.52
CA TYR A 116 4.88 0.71 11.84
C TYR A 116 5.93 0.22 12.85
N ALA A 117 6.02 0.91 13.98
CA ALA A 117 6.78 0.43 15.13
C ALA A 117 5.88 -0.48 15.97
N THR A 118 6.38 -1.65 16.34
CA THR A 118 5.89 -2.46 17.47
C THR A 118 6.77 -2.20 18.67
#